data_AF-A0ABD1I2Y0-F1
#
_entry.id   AF-A0ABD1I2Y0-F1
#
_cell.length_a   1.000
_cell.length_b   1.000
_cell.length_c   1.000
_cell.angle_alpha   90.00
_cell.angle_beta   90.00
_cell.angle_gamma   90.00
#
_symmetry.space_group_name_H-M   'P 1'
#
loop_
_entity.id
_entity.type
_entity.pdbx_description
1 polymer ?
#
loop_
_entity_poly.entity_id
_entity_poly.type
_entity_poly.pdbx_seq_one_letter_code
_entity_poly.pdbx_strand_id
1 'polypeptide(L)'
;MLDEKRFDLELNLLALRVLREHCKLATRILNGHLLDRPRIKPVTEDPTSDKNRYMLLSEKIINPELSEIPAGKVDELKELFEIQVVPYSMTLGYSYWTADHILKQILPPGLDVPSSFETIVKYFMF
;
A
#
# COMPACT_ATOMS: atom_id res chain seq x y z
N MET A 1 17.46 -1.05 21.81
CA MET A 1 16.42 -1.79 21.09
C MET A 1 15.73 -0.77 20.19
N LEU A 2 15.70 -0.99 18.87
CA LEU A 2 15.11 -0.02 17.94
C LEU A 2 13.59 -0.10 18.10
N ASP A 3 12.91 1.02 18.36
CA ASP A 3 11.44 1.08 18.38
C ASP A 3 10.92 1.00 16.93
N GLU A 4 10.75 -0.22 16.41
CA GLU A 4 10.33 -0.48 15.02
C GLU A 4 9.01 0.22 14.66
N LYS A 5 8.13 0.41 15.64
CA LYS A 5 6.83 1.12 15.48
C LYS A 5 6.96 2.57 15.05
N ARG A 6 8.12 3.21 15.22
CA ARG A 6 8.33 4.60 14.77
C ARG A 6 8.39 4.73 13.25
N PHE A 7 8.57 3.60 12.55
CA PHE A 7 8.63 3.53 11.10
C PHE A 7 7.32 3.04 10.47
N ASP A 8 6.28 2.84 11.28
CA ASP A 8 4.97 2.43 10.80
C ASP A 8 4.34 3.58 10.01
N LEU A 9 3.98 3.30 8.76
CA LEU A 9 3.22 4.20 7.90
C LEU A 9 1.77 3.72 7.86
N GLU A 10 0.85 4.49 8.42
CA GLU A 10 -0.58 4.24 8.31
C GLU A 10 -1.11 4.80 6.99
N LEU A 11 -1.71 3.94 6.18
CA LEU A 11 -2.41 4.31 4.96
C LEU A 11 -3.91 4.20 5.17
N ASN A 12 -4.60 5.32 4.99
CA ASN A 12 -6.06 5.37 4.95
C ASN A 12 -6.47 5.56 3.49
N LEU A 13 -7.07 4.53 2.92
CA LEU A 13 -7.40 4.40 1.51
C LEU A 13 -8.90 4.14 1.36
N LEU A 14 -9.37 4.24 0.13
CA LEU A 14 -10.64 3.67 -0.29
C LEU A 14 -10.39 2.33 -0.98
N ALA A 15 -11.33 1.41 -0.84
CA ALA A 15 -11.33 0.14 -1.56
C ALA A 15 -12.69 -0.08 -2.23
N LEU A 16 -12.66 -0.75 -3.38
CA LEU A 16 -13.86 -1.25 -4.03
C LEU A 16 -14.08 -2.70 -3.62
N ARG A 17 -15.24 -2.97 -3.06
CA ARG A 17 -15.72 -4.31 -2.80
C ARG A 17 -16.36 -4.87 -4.07
N VAL A 18 -15.77 -5.94 -4.58
CA VAL A 18 -16.16 -6.57 -5.84
C VAL A 18 -16.16 -8.09 -5.67
N LEU A 19 -17.09 -8.79 -6.34
CA LEU A 19 -17.09 -10.25 -6.38
C LEU A 19 -15.78 -10.77 -6.98
N ARG A 20 -15.28 -11.89 -6.44
CA ARG A 20 -14.00 -12.49 -6.83
C ARG A 20 -13.90 -12.77 -8.33
N GLU A 21 -15.00 -13.17 -8.96
CA GLU A 21 -15.08 -13.47 -10.39
C GLU A 21 -14.91 -12.22 -11.28
N HIS A 22 -15.33 -11.06 -10.80
CA HIS A 22 -15.26 -9.80 -11.55
C HIS A 22 -13.93 -9.04 -11.35
N CYS A 23 -13.10 -9.45 -10.38
CA CYS A 23 -11.84 -8.79 -10.05
C CYS A 23 -10.92 -8.58 -11.26
N LYS A 24 -10.80 -9.59 -12.14
CA LYS A 24 -9.94 -9.50 -13.33
C LYS A 24 -10.41 -8.41 -14.29
N LEU A 25 -11.71 -8.30 -14.49
CA LEU A 25 -12.31 -7.33 -15.40
C LEU A 25 -12.28 -5.93 -14.79
N ALA A 26 -12.64 -5.81 -13.50
CA ALA A 26 -12.53 -4.57 -12.74
C ALA A 26 -11.09 -4.02 -12.73
N THR A 27 -10.08 -4.90 -12.61
CA THR A 27 -8.66 -4.49 -12.68
C THR A 27 -8.30 -3.87 -14.03
N ARG A 28 -8.87 -4.40 -15.12
CA ARG A 28 -8.64 -3.87 -16.47
C ARG A 28 -9.27 -2.49 -16.64
N ILE A 29 -10.49 -2.30 -16.16
CA ILE A 29 -11.20 -1.00 -16.26
C ILE A 29 -10.50 0.04 -15.40
N LEU A 30 -10.15 -0.32 -14.16
CA LEU A 30 -9.48 0.54 -13.18
C LEU A 30 -7.97 0.66 -13.41
N ASN A 31 -7.45 0.28 -14.58
CA ASN A 31 -6.03 0.40 -14.87
C ASN A 31 -5.58 1.86 -14.68
N GLY A 32 -4.52 2.04 -13.87
CA GLY A 32 -3.97 3.34 -13.46
C GLY A 32 -4.66 4.00 -12.25
N HIS A 33 -5.71 3.40 -11.68
CA HIS A 33 -6.47 3.94 -10.54
C HIS A 33 -6.44 3.04 -9.29
N LEU A 34 -5.82 1.86 -9.37
CA LEU A 34 -5.57 1.02 -8.21
C LEU A 34 -4.31 1.47 -7.46
N LEU A 35 -4.16 0.98 -6.23
CA LEU A 35 -2.96 1.22 -5.43
C LEU A 35 -1.72 0.68 -6.16
N ASP A 36 -0.82 1.60 -6.49
CA ASP A 36 0.46 1.29 -7.12
C ASP A 36 1.58 1.57 -6.13
N ARG A 37 1.77 0.62 -5.20
CA ARG A 37 2.87 0.64 -4.24
C ARG A 37 3.70 -0.63 -4.35
N PRO A 38 5.03 -0.53 -4.31
CA PRO A 38 5.90 -1.70 -4.39
C PRO A 38 5.55 -2.66 -3.26
N ARG A 39 5.54 -3.96 -3.55
CA ARG A 39 5.28 -5.06 -2.59
C ARG A 39 3.86 -5.12 -2.02
N ILE A 40 2.95 -4.22 -2.41
CA ILE A 40 1.54 -4.27 -2.00
C ILE A 40 0.71 -4.80 -3.16
N LYS A 41 -0.15 -5.78 -2.89
CA LYS A 41 -1.10 -6.27 -3.88
C LYS A 41 -2.31 -5.33 -3.90
N PRO A 42 -2.74 -4.84 -5.08
CA PRO A 42 -3.91 -3.96 -5.18
C PRO A 42 -5.23 -4.70 -4.90
N VAL A 43 -5.23 -6.04 -4.89
CA VAL A 43 -6.41 -6.85 -4.58
C VAL A 43 -6.13 -7.69 -3.34
N THR A 44 -6.97 -7.55 -2.32
CA THR A 44 -6.88 -8.25 -1.02
C THR A 44 -8.21 -8.88 -0.64
N GLU A 45 -8.19 -9.69 0.41
CA GLU A 45 -9.37 -10.39 0.92
C GLU A 45 -10.32 -9.42 1.62
N ASP A 46 -11.62 -9.66 1.47
CA ASP A 46 -12.64 -8.98 2.23
C ASP A 46 -12.84 -9.72 3.57
N PRO A 47 -12.57 -9.08 4.72
CA PRO A 47 -12.70 -9.73 6.03
C PRO A 47 -14.16 -10.07 6.38
N THR A 48 -15.13 -9.50 5.66
CA THR A 48 -16.56 -9.72 5.89
C THR A 48 -17.18 -10.74 4.94
N SER A 49 -16.47 -11.17 3.88
CA SER A 49 -16.97 -12.17 2.92
C SER A 49 -15.85 -12.84 2.13
N ASP A 50 -15.92 -14.16 2.03
CA ASP A 50 -15.04 -14.99 1.21
C ASP A 50 -15.28 -14.85 -0.30
N LYS A 51 -16.50 -14.45 -0.69
CA LYS A 51 -16.93 -14.26 -2.09
C LYS A 51 -16.41 -12.96 -2.71
N ASN A 52 -16.16 -11.97 -1.88
CA ASN A 52 -15.73 -10.64 -2.30
C ASN A 52 -14.22 -10.46 -2.14
N ARG A 53 -13.71 -9.45 -2.81
CA ARG A 53 -12.35 -8.95 -2.65
C ARG A 53 -12.39 -7.44 -2.56
N TYR A 54 -11.41 -6.90 -1.86
CA TYR A 54 -11.16 -5.47 -1.82
C TYR A 54 -10.11 -5.12 -2.85
N MET A 55 -10.48 -4.23 -3.75
CA MET A 55 -9.58 -3.61 -4.71
C MET A 55 -9.18 -2.24 -4.17
N LEU A 56 -7.94 -2.13 -3.71
CA LEU A 56 -7.38 -0.93 -3.10
C LEU A 56 -7.23 0.14 -4.18
N LEU A 57 -7.83 1.30 -3.94
CA LEU A 57 -7.72 2.45 -4.83
C LEU A 57 -6.41 3.20 -4.57
N SER A 58 -5.97 3.96 -5.58
CA SER A 58 -4.82 4.86 -5.46
C SER A 58 -5.02 5.87 -4.33
N GLU A 59 -3.94 6.25 -3.64
CA GLU A 59 -3.92 7.31 -2.62
C GLU A 59 -4.46 8.66 -3.11
N LYS A 60 -4.49 8.87 -4.43
CA LYS A 60 -5.04 10.08 -5.06
C LYS A 60 -6.56 10.13 -5.03
N ILE A 61 -7.22 8.99 -4.80
CA ILE A 61 -8.67 8.86 -4.77
C ILE A 61 -9.11 8.92 -3.31
N ILE A 62 -9.55 10.09 -2.89
CA ILE A 62 -9.99 10.35 -1.52
C ILE A 62 -11.50 10.48 -1.42
N ASN A 63 -12.18 10.77 -2.55
CA ASN A 63 -13.62 10.95 -2.56
C ASN A 63 -14.34 9.60 -2.78
N PRO A 64 -15.28 9.21 -1.89
CA PRO A 64 -16.14 8.04 -2.08
C PRO A 64 -16.96 8.06 -3.38
N GLU A 65 -17.22 9.24 -3.95
CA GLU A 65 -17.90 9.41 -5.23
C GLU A 65 -17.01 9.10 -6.45
N LEU A 66 -15.75 8.69 -6.24
CA LEU A 66 -14.79 8.33 -7.29
C LEU A 66 -14.57 9.43 -8.34
N SER A 67 -14.71 10.70 -7.94
CA SER A 67 -14.62 11.86 -8.85
C SER A 67 -13.26 12.00 -9.54
N GLU A 68 -12.21 11.44 -8.96
CA GLU A 68 -10.84 11.40 -9.50
C GLU A 68 -10.66 10.31 -10.57
N ILE A 69 -11.64 9.41 -10.74
CA ILE A 69 -11.69 8.41 -11.80
C ILE A 69 -12.56 8.96 -12.94
N PRO A 70 -12.17 8.78 -14.21
CA PRO A 70 -13.03 9.14 -15.35
C PRO A 70 -14.42 8.48 -15.24
N ALA A 71 -15.48 9.29 -15.35
CA ALA A 71 -16.86 8.83 -15.20
C ALA A 71 -17.17 7.60 -16.06
N GLY A 72 -16.73 7.58 -17.34
CA GLY A 72 -16.94 6.43 -18.22
C GLY A 72 -16.39 5.10 -17.69
N LYS A 73 -15.28 5.11 -16.93
CA LYS A 73 -14.77 3.88 -16.27
C LYS A 73 -15.64 3.48 -15.09
N VAL A 74 -16.11 4.45 -14.32
CA VAL A 74 -16.99 4.21 -13.15
C VAL A 74 -18.34 3.68 -13.60
N ASP A 75 -18.89 4.25 -14.67
CA ASP A 75 -20.16 3.83 -15.28
C ASP A 75 -20.02 2.42 -15.86
N GLU A 76 -18.95 2.12 -16.60
CA GLU A 76 -18.67 0.75 -17.10
C GLU A 76 -18.60 -0.29 -15.96
N LEU A 77 -17.99 0.06 -14.82
CA LEU A 77 -17.95 -0.84 -13.65
C LEU A 77 -19.35 -1.08 -13.08
N LYS A 78 -20.14 -0.01 -12.91
CA LYS A 78 -21.48 -0.06 -12.31
C LYS A 78 -22.48 -0.78 -13.22
N GLU A 79 -22.33 -0.70 -14.54
CA GLU A 79 -23.16 -1.41 -15.51
C GLU A 79 -22.89 -2.92 -15.51
N LEU A 80 -21.65 -3.33 -15.28
CA LEU A 80 -21.25 -4.74 -15.33
C LEU A 80 -21.46 -5.48 -14.02
N PHE A 81 -21.33 -4.81 -12.87
CA PHE A 81 -21.47 -5.42 -11.56
C PHE A 81 -21.77 -4.43 -10.45
N GLU A 82 -22.38 -4.92 -9.37
CA GLU A 82 -22.56 -4.14 -8.15
C GLU A 82 -21.21 -3.88 -7.47
N ILE A 83 -20.88 -2.61 -7.29
CA ILE A 83 -19.68 -2.16 -6.57
C ILE A 83 -20.07 -1.39 -5.32
N GLN A 84 -19.28 -1.56 -4.27
CA GLN A 84 -19.39 -0.76 -3.05
C GLN A 84 -18.04 -0.15 -2.70
N VAL A 85 -18.01 1.16 -2.50
CA VAL A 85 -16.82 1.86 -1.99
C VAL A 85 -16.81 1.72 -0.47
N VAL A 86 -15.70 1.26 0.09
CA VAL A 86 -15.52 1.07 1.53
C VAL A 86 -14.21 1.72 1.99
N PRO A 87 -14.16 2.31 3.19
CA PRO A 87 -12.90 2.76 3.77
C PRO A 87 -12.02 1.56 4.10
N TYR A 88 -10.72 1.71 3.87
CA TYR A 88 -9.72 0.67 4.12
C TYR A 88 -8.48 1.27 4.76
N SER A 89 -8.05 0.70 5.90
CA SER A 89 -6.83 1.13 6.59
C SER A 89 -5.82 -0.02 6.63
N MET A 90 -4.56 0.28 6.34
CA MET A 90 -3.45 -0.66 6.55
C MET A 90 -2.24 0.04 7.16
N THR A 91 -1.49 -0.72 7.96
CA THR A 91 -0.22 -0.28 8.52
C THR A 91 0.92 -0.96 7.77
N LEU A 92 1.80 -0.16 7.19
CA LEU A 92 3.04 -0.61 6.57
C LEU A 92 4.16 -0.50 7.60
N GLY A 93 4.51 -1.63 8.22
CA GLY A 93 5.56 -1.68 9.23
C GLY A 93 6.97 -1.80 8.68
N TYR A 94 7.94 -1.97 9.57
CA TYR A 94 9.38 -2.06 9.28
C TYR A 94 9.74 -2.99 8.11
N SER A 95 9.06 -4.14 7.97
CA SER A 95 9.29 -5.13 6.90
C SER A 95 8.94 -4.63 5.48
N TYR A 96 8.20 -3.53 5.38
CA TYR A 96 7.89 -2.87 4.12
C TYR A 96 9.09 -2.08 3.56
N TRP A 97 9.90 -1.49 4.43
CA TRP A 97 11.00 -0.60 4.05
C TRP A 97 12.25 -1.40 3.66
N THR A 98 12.98 -0.92 2.64
CA THR A 98 14.32 -1.42 2.37
C THR A 98 15.30 -0.85 3.41
N ALA A 99 16.37 -1.59 3.72
CA ALA A 99 17.41 -1.13 4.65
C ALA A 99 17.93 0.28 4.31
N ASP A 100 18.04 0.62 3.01
CA ASP A 100 18.42 1.96 2.54
C ASP A 100 17.45 3.08 2.97
N HIS A 101 16.14 2.83 2.92
CA HIS A 101 15.11 3.81 3.33
C HIS A 101 15.14 4.06 4.84
N ILE A 102 15.30 3.00 5.62
CA ILE A 102 15.41 3.08 7.08
C ILE A 102 16.70 3.82 7.48
N LEU A 103 17.83 3.49 6.86
CA LEU A 103 19.12 4.14 7.14
C LEU A 103 19.04 5.65 6.89
N LYS A 104 18.43 6.09 5.79
CA LYS A 104 18.24 7.53 5.51
C LYS A 104 17.38 8.27 6.53
N GLN A 105 16.40 7.61 7.15
CA GLN A 105 15.58 8.23 8.20
C GLN A 105 16.26 8.27 9.58
N ILE A 106 17.19 7.37 9.85
CA ILE A 106 17.94 7.32 11.13
C ILE A 106 19.16 8.23 11.08
N LEU A 107 19.75 8.46 9.90
CA LEU A 107 20.92 9.29 9.75
C LEU A 107 20.58 10.78 9.90
N PRO A 108 21.38 11.56 10.66
CA PRO A 108 21.22 13.00 10.74
C PRO A 108 21.41 13.64 9.35
N PRO A 109 20.72 14.77 9.06
CA PRO A 109 20.83 15.45 7.78
C PRO A 109 22.30 15.82 7.50
N GLY A 110 22.86 15.29 6.42
CA GLY A 110 24.25 15.53 6.00
C GLY A 110 25.21 14.34 6.12
N LEU A 111 24.74 13.14 6.50
CA LEU A 111 25.54 11.92 6.43
C LEU A 111 25.19 11.09 5.19
N ASP A 112 26.15 10.86 4.30
CA ASP A 112 25.99 9.88 3.22
C ASP A 112 25.88 8.46 3.81
N VAL A 113 24.97 7.65 3.27
CA VAL A 113 24.79 6.26 3.68
C VAL A 113 26.10 5.50 3.37
N PRO A 114 26.80 4.94 4.37
CA PRO A 114 28.03 4.22 4.11
C PRO A 114 27.73 2.96 3.29
N SER A 115 28.45 2.79 2.17
CA SER A 115 28.28 1.66 1.24
C SER A 115 28.66 0.30 1.84
N SER A 116 29.32 0.27 3.01
CA SER A 116 29.76 -0.97 3.67
C SER A 116 29.91 -0.72 5.17
N PHE A 117 29.54 -1.71 5.98
CA PHE A 117 29.80 -1.74 7.41
C PHE A 117 30.83 -2.83 7.70
N GLU A 118 31.98 -2.46 8.26
CA GLU A 118 32.93 -3.42 8.83
C GLU A 118 32.73 -3.50 10.35
N THR A 119 32.59 -4.72 10.86
CA THR A 119 32.53 -4.98 12.30
C THR A 119 33.93 -4.85 12.90
N ILE A 120 34.19 -3.76 13.64
CA ILE A 120 35.41 -3.65 14.43
C ILE A 120 35.22 -4.46 15.73
N VAL A 121 35.83 -5.64 15.80
CA VAL A 121 35.98 -6.36 17.05
C VAL A 121 37.00 -5.62 17.91
N LYS A 122 36.53 -4.84 18.88
CA LYS A 122 37.41 -4.29 19.94
C LYS A 122 37.84 -5.44 20.86
N TYR A 123 39.06 -5.92 20.69
CA TYR A 123 39.74 -6.67 21.74
C TYR A 123 40.05 -5.71 22.89
N PHE A 124 39.31 -5.80 23.98
CA PHE A 124 39.79 -5.29 25.26
C PHE A 124 40.86 -6.26 25.75
N MET A 125 42.12 -5.89 25.52
CA MET A 125 43.24 -6.48 26.22
C MET A 125 43.60 -5.47 27.31
N PHE A 126 43.25 -5.77 28.57
CA PHE A 126 44.00 -5.60 29.81
C PHE A 126 43.17 -6.15 30.96
#